data_AF-A0A7V3VJT5-F1
#
_entry.id   AF-A0A7V3VJT5-F1
#
_cell.length_a   1.000
_cell.length_b   1.000
_cell.length_c   1.000
_cell.angle_alpha   90.00
_cell.angle_beta   90.00
_cell.angle_gamma   90.00
#
_symmetry.space_group_name_H-M   'P 1'
#
loop_
_entity.id
_entity.type
_entity.pdbx_description
1 polymer ?
#
loop_
_entity_poly.entity_id
_entity_poly.type
_entity_poly.pdbx_seq_one_letter_code
_entity_poly.pdbx_strand_id
1 'polypeptide(L)'
;MELGGGGMKERQPAGGHSLLGTRRSLPILPPAIVHKLWTFSHHPPSALRLFTSASLVSWCLAGAIFFELRFPNSEFRLILTPMPKEWAGRPVYTVSEIVRLLASELEHAFPDLWVNGEVTSFKRAASGHCYFTLKDESASLKAVLFRTHALRVPFSMENGLKVLARGRLSLYEGSGDLQLYVTAVEPSGLGALQMAFEQAKRRLMAEGLTDPARKRPLPPFPGRVGVVTSLEGAALRDFLSVLRRRRAAFEVVVAPALVQGAGAPQSLRRALARVARRPGIEVVVLTRGGGSMEDLWAFNDEGLA
;
A
#
# COMPACT_ATOMS: atom_id res chain seq x y z
N MET A 1 -18.69 22.18 56.42
CA MET A 1 -18.06 23.47 56.82
C MET A 1 -17.30 23.95 55.59
N GLU A 2 -17.96 24.51 54.57
CA GLU A 2 -18.47 25.91 54.53
C GLU A 2 -17.31 26.88 54.82
N LEU A 3 -16.91 27.84 53.98
CA LEU A 3 -17.59 28.71 52.99
C LEU A 3 -16.55 29.07 51.87
N GLY A 4 -16.90 29.23 50.59
CA GLY A 4 -17.58 30.40 50.00
C GLY A 4 -16.60 31.57 49.86
N GLY A 5 -16.31 32.23 48.74
CA GLY A 5 -17.01 32.48 47.48
C GLY A 5 -16.59 33.90 47.05
N GLY A 6 -16.48 34.19 45.75
CA GLY A 6 -16.20 35.56 45.29
C GLY A 6 -15.71 35.62 43.86
N GLY A 7 -16.63 35.81 42.92
CA GLY A 7 -16.32 36.03 41.50
C GLY A 7 -16.05 37.49 41.16
N MET A 8 -15.50 37.72 39.97
CA MET A 8 -15.69 38.97 39.23
C MET A 8 -15.55 38.75 37.72
N LYS A 9 -16.60 39.17 37.02
CA LYS A 9 -16.79 39.27 35.56
C LYS A 9 -16.13 40.54 35.01
N GLU A 10 -16.11 40.63 33.67
CA GLU A 10 -15.98 41.81 32.78
C GLU A 10 -14.61 41.97 32.12
N ARG A 11 -14.46 42.31 30.83
CA ARG A 11 -15.39 42.71 29.74
C ARG A 11 -14.63 42.57 28.41
N GLN A 12 -15.33 42.20 27.33
CA GLN A 12 -14.94 42.54 25.96
C GLN A 12 -15.22 44.02 25.67
N PRO A 13 -14.59 44.59 24.63
CA PRO A 13 -15.35 45.42 23.73
C PRO A 13 -15.21 44.99 22.26
N ALA A 14 -16.33 45.04 21.56
CA ALA A 14 -16.43 45.05 20.11
C ALA A 14 -16.34 46.49 19.59
N GLY A 15 -15.77 46.67 18.39
CA GLY A 15 -15.78 47.94 17.65
C GLY A 15 -15.06 47.78 16.32
N GLY A 16 -15.80 47.83 15.21
CA GLY A 16 -15.29 47.65 13.86
C GLY A 16 -14.95 48.94 13.12
N HIS A 17 -14.25 48.74 11.98
CA HIS A 17 -14.28 49.46 10.70
C HIS A 17 -12.94 49.99 10.15
N SER A 18 -12.69 49.54 8.92
CA SER A 18 -12.12 50.24 7.76
C SER A 18 -10.61 50.16 7.48
N LEU A 19 -10.37 49.88 6.19
CA LEU A 19 -9.12 49.72 5.46
C LEU A 19 -8.39 51.06 5.30
N LEU A 20 -7.07 51.08 5.44
CA LEU A 20 -6.16 51.90 4.60
C LEU A 20 -4.71 51.47 4.83
N GLY A 21 -4.01 51.26 3.72
CA GLY A 21 -2.67 50.70 3.68
C GLY A 21 -1.60 51.59 4.30
N THR A 22 -0.58 50.96 4.85
CA THR A 22 0.73 51.59 5.06
C THR A 22 1.80 50.55 4.80
N ARG A 23 2.56 50.76 3.71
CA ARG A 23 3.81 50.03 3.44
C ARG A 23 4.75 50.25 4.62
N ARG A 24 4.94 49.25 5.48
CA ARG A 24 6.08 49.22 6.40
C ARG A 24 7.19 48.41 5.74
N SER A 25 8.27 49.12 5.46
CA SER A 25 9.57 48.63 5.02
C SER A 25 10.05 47.44 5.86
N LEU A 26 10.43 46.35 5.18
CA LEU A 26 11.13 45.21 5.76
C LEU A 26 12.44 45.67 6.41
N PRO A 27 12.82 45.17 7.61
CA PRO A 27 14.14 45.42 8.15
C PRO A 27 15.18 44.70 7.29
N ILE A 28 16.16 45.47 6.81
CA ILE A 28 17.38 44.96 6.21
C ILE A 28 18.08 44.11 7.30
N LEU A 29 18.35 42.84 7.01
CA LEU A 29 19.08 41.95 7.92
C LEU A 29 20.43 42.60 8.32
N PRO A 30 20.82 42.56 9.60
CA PRO A 30 22.10 43.11 10.04
C PRO A 30 23.27 42.37 9.36
N PRO A 31 24.36 43.08 8.99
CA PRO A 31 25.48 42.53 8.20
C PRO A 31 26.12 41.26 8.79
N ALA A 32 26.00 41.05 10.10
CA ALA A 32 26.56 39.91 10.81
C ALA A 32 25.92 38.56 10.43
N ILE A 33 24.63 38.55 10.04
CA ILE A 33 23.93 37.32 9.62
C ILE A 33 24.34 36.94 8.19
N VAL A 34 24.55 37.94 7.33
CA VAL A 34 25.01 37.76 5.94
C VAL A 34 26.44 37.19 5.91
N HIS A 35 27.31 37.67 6.81
CA HIS A 35 28.70 37.21 6.88
C HIS A 35 28.82 35.72 7.28
N LYS A 36 27.97 35.23 8.20
CA LYS A 36 28.00 33.83 8.66
C LYS A 36 27.47 32.83 7.63
N LEU A 37 26.48 33.23 6.83
CA LEU A 37 25.99 32.43 5.70
C LEU A 37 27.04 32.28 4.58
N TRP A 38 27.97 33.23 4.47
CA TRP A 38 29.00 33.25 3.43
C TRP A 38 30.21 32.36 3.76
N THR A 39 30.54 32.19 5.05
CA THR A 39 31.71 31.41 5.49
C THR A 39 31.63 29.89 5.26
N PHE A 40 30.48 29.35 4.85
CA PHE A 40 30.30 27.89 4.64
C PHE A 40 30.56 27.43 3.19
N SER A 41 30.85 28.33 2.25
CA SER A 41 31.13 27.96 0.85
C SER A 41 32.59 28.20 0.50
N HIS A 42 33.41 27.15 0.52
CA HIS A 42 34.76 27.17 -0.04
C HIS A 42 34.69 27.06 -1.58
N HIS A 43 34.47 28.16 -2.31
CA HIS A 43 34.93 28.38 -3.71
C HIS A 43 34.75 29.85 -4.17
N PRO A 44 35.70 30.44 -4.92
CA PRO A 44 35.66 31.84 -5.40
C PRO A 44 34.81 32.02 -6.69
N PRO A 45 34.56 33.27 -7.15
CA PRO A 45 33.29 33.68 -7.74
C PRO A 45 33.27 33.66 -9.28
N SER A 46 32.23 33.07 -9.87
CA SER A 46 31.88 33.34 -11.27
C SER A 46 30.39 33.32 -11.59
N ALA A 47 29.50 33.19 -10.60
CA ALA A 47 28.05 33.21 -10.81
C ALA A 47 27.35 34.30 -9.98
N LEU A 48 27.87 35.53 -10.03
CA LEU A 48 27.25 36.68 -9.38
C LEU A 48 26.37 37.43 -10.39
N ARG A 49 25.24 36.83 -10.72
CA ARG A 49 24.07 37.43 -11.39
C ARG A 49 22.96 36.38 -11.30
N LEU A 50 21.88 36.68 -10.57
CA LEU A 50 20.50 36.17 -10.76
C LEU A 50 19.73 35.89 -9.46
N PHE A 51 19.70 36.73 -8.43
CA PHE A 51 18.64 36.58 -7.40
C PHE A 51 18.17 37.93 -6.86
N THR A 52 17.34 38.63 -7.64
CA THR A 52 16.72 39.91 -7.27
C THR A 52 15.33 39.77 -6.63
N SER A 53 14.83 38.55 -6.39
CA SER A 53 13.51 38.34 -5.77
C SER A 53 13.41 37.07 -4.92
N ALA A 54 14.09 37.02 -3.78
CA ALA A 54 13.77 36.03 -2.76
C ALA A 54 12.62 36.57 -1.89
N SER A 55 11.57 35.76 -1.67
CA SER A 55 10.50 36.09 -0.74
C SER A 55 10.67 35.28 0.56
N LEU A 56 10.77 36.00 1.68
CA LEU A 56 10.86 35.43 3.01
C LEU A 56 9.44 35.23 3.56
N VAL A 57 9.03 33.97 3.75
CA VAL A 57 7.76 33.63 4.36
C VAL A 57 8.04 33.10 5.77
N SER A 58 7.43 33.74 6.77
CA SER A 58 7.55 33.34 8.18
C SER A 58 6.23 32.75 8.65
N TRP A 59 6.31 31.60 9.31
CA TRP A 59 5.18 30.98 10.00
C TRP A 59 5.66 30.31 11.28
N CYS A 60 4.78 30.31 12.28
CA CYS A 60 5.09 29.87 13.63
C CYS A 60 4.30 28.61 13.95
N LEU A 61 4.99 27.53 14.29
CA LEU A 61 4.38 26.27 14.75
C LEU A 61 5.01 25.88 16.09
N ALA A 62 4.20 25.69 17.12
CA ALA A 62 4.65 25.25 18.45
C ALA A 62 5.81 26.07 19.06
N GLY A 63 5.82 27.39 18.86
CA GLY A 63 6.82 28.29 19.45
C GLY A 63 8.16 28.37 18.69
N ALA A 64 8.29 27.65 17.57
CA ALA A 64 9.43 27.77 16.66
C ALA A 64 9.07 28.70 15.49
N ILE A 65 9.96 29.66 15.20
CA ILE A 65 9.86 30.56 14.05
C ILE A 65 10.57 29.87 12.88
N PHE A 66 9.80 29.48 11.86
CA PHE A 66 10.34 28.91 10.65
C PHE A 66 10.45 29.99 9.59
N PHE A 67 11.61 30.09 8.96
CA PHE A 67 11.84 30.98 7.83
C PHE A 67 11.94 30.15 6.56
N GLU A 68 11.00 30.33 5.64
CA GLU A 68 11.07 29.76 4.30
C GLU A 68 11.58 30.85 3.34
N LEU A 69 12.79 30.66 2.80
CA LEU A 69 13.30 31.45 1.69
C LEU A 69 12.84 30.80 0.39
N ARG A 70 11.91 31.42 -0.32
CA ARG A 70 11.52 31.00 -1.67
C ARG A 70 12.29 31.78 -2.72
N PHE A 71 12.95 31.06 -3.61
CA PHE A 71 13.55 31.61 -4.81
C PHE A 71 12.67 31.23 -6.01
N PRO A 72 12.29 32.19 -6.88
CA PRO A 72 11.57 31.87 -8.09
C PRO A 72 12.48 31.03 -9.00
N ASN A 73 11.96 29.90 -9.47
CA ASN A 73 12.58 28.94 -10.40
C ASN A 73 13.67 28.01 -9.84
N SER A 74 13.67 27.71 -8.53
CA SER A 74 14.56 26.66 -7.99
C SER A 74 13.93 25.88 -6.83
N GLU A 75 14.13 24.56 -6.79
CA GLU A 75 13.60 23.61 -5.78
C GLU A 75 14.33 23.63 -4.43
N PHE A 76 15.18 24.62 -4.15
CA PHE A 76 15.94 24.65 -2.90
C PHE A 76 15.09 25.15 -1.73
N ARG A 77 14.95 24.33 -0.69
CA ARG A 77 14.35 24.68 0.60
C ARG A 77 15.43 24.72 1.67
N LEU A 78 15.66 25.89 2.28
CA LEU A 78 16.46 26.00 3.50
C LEU A 78 15.54 25.79 4.69
N ILE A 79 15.75 24.73 5.46
CA ILE A 79 15.04 24.49 6.73
C ILE A 79 15.99 24.91 7.85
N LEU A 80 15.65 26.00 8.55
CA LEU A 80 16.39 26.43 9.74
C LEU A 80 15.88 25.63 10.94
N THR A 81 16.62 24.58 11.31
CA THR A 81 16.42 23.84 12.55
C THR A 81 16.89 24.70 13.73
N PRO A 82 16.13 24.82 14.83
CA PRO A 82 16.60 25.55 16.02
C PRO A 82 17.93 24.96 16.49
N MET A 83 18.91 25.82 16.73
CA MET A 83 20.23 25.37 17.19
C MET A 83 20.06 24.66 18.54
N PRO A 84 20.63 23.45 18.71
CA PRO A 84 20.60 22.74 19.98
C PRO A 84 21.20 23.61 21.09
N LYS A 85 20.73 23.42 22.33
CA LYS A 85 21.35 24.06 23.49
C LYS A 85 22.79 23.57 23.61
N GLU A 86 23.74 24.46 23.85
CA GLU A 86 25.14 24.07 24.02
C GLU A 86 25.41 23.69 25.48
N TRP A 87 26.03 22.53 25.71
CA TRP A 87 26.61 22.14 27.00
C TRP A 87 28.09 21.89 26.82
N ALA A 88 28.93 22.69 27.48
CA ALA A 88 30.40 22.60 27.37
C ALA A 88 30.90 22.61 25.90
N GLY A 89 30.31 23.45 25.06
CA GLY A 89 30.66 23.56 23.63
C GLY A 89 30.18 22.41 22.75
N ARG A 90 29.31 21.53 23.25
CA ARG A 90 28.69 20.44 22.47
C ARG A 90 27.20 20.72 22.26
N PRO A 91 26.67 20.44 21.06
CA PRO A 91 25.23 20.50 20.83
C PRO A 91 24.52 19.43 21.70
N VAL A 92 23.55 19.86 22.50
CA VAL A 92 22.70 18.99 23.31
C VAL A 92 21.26 19.12 22.86
N TYR A 93 20.67 17.96 22.58
CA TYR A 93 19.27 17.81 22.25
C TYR A 93 18.54 17.12 23.41
N THR A 94 17.33 17.58 23.67
CA THR A 94 16.36 16.85 24.49
C THR A 94 15.85 15.61 23.75
N VAL A 95 15.30 14.66 24.50
CA VAL A 95 14.69 13.44 23.92
C VAL A 95 13.62 13.80 22.89
N SER A 96 12.76 14.77 23.18
CA SER A 96 11.73 15.25 22.26
C SER A 96 12.30 15.90 21.01
N GLU A 97 13.42 16.63 21.10
CA GLU A 97 14.05 17.24 19.94
C GLU A 97 14.60 16.17 19.00
N ILE A 98 15.29 15.16 19.51
CA ILE A 98 15.79 14.04 18.69
C ILE A 98 14.63 13.28 18.03
N VAL A 99 13.57 12.96 18.77
CA VAL A 99 12.42 12.23 18.21
C VAL A 99 11.76 13.04 17.09
N ARG A 100 11.57 14.35 17.27
CA ARG A 100 10.99 15.21 16.21
C ARG A 100 11.90 15.34 15.00
N LEU A 101 13.22 15.45 15.20
CA LEU A 101 14.19 15.49 14.11
C LEU A 101 14.14 14.20 13.30
N LEU A 102 14.21 13.04 13.95
CA LEU A 102 14.15 11.75 13.28
C LEU A 102 12.80 11.51 12.60
N ALA A 103 11.69 11.88 13.22
CA ALA A 103 10.38 11.82 12.60
C ALA A 103 10.33 12.66 11.31
N SER A 104 10.87 13.88 11.36
CA SER A 104 10.92 14.75 10.19
C SER A 104 11.77 14.15 9.07
N GLU A 105 12.95 13.62 9.36
CA GLU A 105 13.80 12.98 8.35
C GLU A 105 13.15 11.73 7.74
N LEU A 106 12.49 10.90 8.56
CA LEU A 106 11.77 9.72 8.10
C LEU A 106 10.58 10.09 7.19
N GLU A 107 9.82 11.11 7.57
CA GLU A 107 8.68 11.58 6.77
C GLU A 107 9.13 12.17 5.43
N HIS A 108 10.29 12.83 5.38
CA HIS A 108 10.86 13.33 4.12
C HIS A 108 11.42 12.21 3.24
N ALA A 109 12.10 11.22 3.83
CA ALA A 109 12.67 10.09 3.09
C ALA A 109 11.60 9.11 2.57
N PHE A 110 10.51 8.94 3.33
CA PHE A 110 9.45 7.98 3.05
C PHE A 110 8.06 8.61 3.17
N PRO A 111 7.72 9.60 2.33
CA PRO A 111 6.47 10.35 2.43
C PRO A 111 5.25 9.49 2.08
N ASP A 112 5.44 8.49 1.22
CA ASP A 112 4.42 7.52 0.81
C ASP A 112 5.11 6.24 0.32
N LEU A 113 4.80 5.11 0.94
CA LEU A 113 5.37 3.81 0.59
C LEU A 113 4.35 2.69 0.74
N TRP A 114 4.65 1.55 0.12
CA TRP A 114 3.89 0.32 0.28
C TRP A 114 4.71 -0.72 1.05
N VAL A 115 4.10 -1.33 2.06
CA VAL A 115 4.69 -2.41 2.86
C VAL A 115 3.86 -3.68 2.68
N ASN A 116 4.51 -4.76 2.27
CA ASN A 116 3.90 -6.10 2.27
C ASN A 116 4.16 -6.77 3.62
N GLY A 117 3.12 -7.35 4.23
CA GLY A 117 3.29 -8.09 5.47
C GLY A 117 2.02 -8.79 5.92
N GLU A 118 2.18 -9.72 6.84
CA GLU A 118 1.07 -10.38 7.52
C GLU A 118 0.61 -9.54 8.71
N VAL A 119 -0.69 -9.33 8.80
CA VAL A 119 -1.33 -8.62 9.91
C VAL A 119 -1.30 -9.50 11.16
N THR A 120 -0.73 -8.98 12.23
CA THR A 120 -0.70 -9.61 13.56
C THR A 120 -1.10 -8.61 14.63
N SER A 121 -1.53 -9.11 15.79
CA SER A 121 -1.98 -8.30 16.94
C SER A 121 -3.01 -7.22 16.58
N PHE A 122 -3.88 -7.50 15.61
CA PHE A 122 -4.92 -6.58 15.17
C PHE A 122 -5.90 -6.27 16.29
N LYS A 123 -6.11 -4.98 16.54
CA LYS A 123 -7.05 -4.44 17.53
C LYS A 123 -7.77 -3.23 16.95
N ARG A 124 -9.09 -3.25 17.00
CA ARG A 124 -9.92 -2.06 16.73
C ARG A 124 -10.28 -1.38 18.05
N ALA A 125 -9.87 -0.13 18.21
CA ALA A 125 -10.21 0.68 19.37
C ALA A 125 -11.67 1.18 19.30
N ALA A 126 -12.24 1.56 20.45
CA ALA A 126 -13.58 2.14 20.53
C ALA A 126 -13.75 3.42 19.68
N SER A 127 -12.67 4.18 19.47
CA SER A 127 -12.65 5.33 18.56
C SER A 127 -12.84 4.97 17.09
N GLY A 128 -12.67 3.70 16.73
CA GLY A 128 -12.70 3.18 15.36
C GLY A 128 -11.34 3.13 14.66
N HIS A 129 -10.26 3.53 15.33
CA HIS A 129 -8.88 3.34 14.85
C HIS A 129 -8.47 1.87 14.95
N CYS A 130 -7.71 1.41 13.96
CA CYS A 130 -7.15 0.07 13.95
C CYS A 130 -5.65 0.14 14.22
N TYR A 131 -5.19 -0.67 15.17
CA TYR A 131 -3.78 -0.85 15.51
C TYR A 131 -3.41 -2.29 15.18
N PHE A 132 -2.30 -2.48 14.50
CA PHE A 132 -1.81 -3.81 14.12
C PHE A 132 -0.31 -3.78 13.87
N THR A 133 0.28 -4.96 13.71
CA THR A 133 1.69 -5.11 13.36
C THR A 133 1.77 -5.86 12.04
N LEU A 134 2.51 -5.31 11.08
CA LEU A 134 2.90 -6.01 9.85
C LEU A 134 4.15 -6.82 10.14
N LYS A 135 4.13 -8.11 9.82
CA LYS A 135 5.29 -9.01 9.96
C LYS A 135 5.68 -9.65 8.63
N ASP A 136 6.98 -9.84 8.46
CA ASP A 136 7.55 -10.79 7.51
C ASP A 136 8.34 -11.87 8.25
N GLU A 137 9.19 -12.61 7.54
CA GLU A 137 10.00 -13.70 8.10
C GLU A 137 11.08 -13.21 9.10
N SER A 138 11.50 -11.95 8.98
CA SER A 138 12.69 -11.38 9.64
C SER A 138 12.39 -10.18 10.54
N ALA A 139 11.32 -9.44 10.26
CA ALA A 139 11.05 -8.14 10.83
C ALA A 139 9.57 -7.92 11.13
N SER A 140 9.32 -6.91 11.97
CA SER A 140 7.97 -6.47 12.33
C SER A 140 7.89 -4.94 12.39
N LEU A 141 6.80 -4.39 11.91
CA LEU A 141 6.53 -2.95 11.88
C LEU A 141 5.15 -2.65 12.45
N LYS A 142 5.09 -1.77 13.46
CA LYS A 142 3.82 -1.28 14.02
C LYS A 142 3.11 -0.41 12.98
N ALA A 143 1.80 -0.57 12.87
CA ALA A 143 0.97 0.16 11.91
C ALA A 143 -0.30 0.68 12.58
N VAL A 144 -0.71 1.88 12.17
CA VAL A 144 -1.94 2.53 12.62
C VAL A 144 -2.76 2.93 11.41
N LEU A 145 -4.02 2.54 11.40
CA LEU A 145 -5.01 2.92 10.40
C LEU A 145 -6.11 3.72 11.09
N PHE A 146 -6.11 5.03 10.84
CA PHE A 146 -7.11 5.92 11.43
C PHE A 146 -8.52 5.64 10.91
N ARG A 147 -9.53 6.04 11.68
CA ARG A 147 -10.94 5.68 11.47
C ARG A 147 -11.40 6.06 10.06
N THR A 148 -11.04 7.24 9.61
CA THR A 148 -11.38 7.78 8.28
C THR A 148 -10.90 6.91 7.14
N HIS A 149 -9.70 6.33 7.27
CA HIS A 149 -9.13 5.40 6.30
C HIS A 149 -9.66 3.97 6.50
N ALA A 150 -9.83 3.54 7.75
CA ALA A 150 -10.37 2.22 8.09
C ALA A 150 -11.79 2.00 7.51
N LEU A 151 -12.63 3.04 7.48
CA LEU A 151 -13.96 2.97 6.88
C LEU A 151 -13.95 2.76 5.35
N ARG A 152 -12.82 3.00 4.68
CA ARG A 152 -12.67 2.84 3.23
C ARG A 152 -12.09 1.49 2.83
N VAL A 153 -11.68 0.65 3.78
CA VAL A 153 -11.17 -0.68 3.51
C VAL A 153 -12.37 -1.59 3.17
N PRO A 154 -12.43 -2.19 1.96
CA PRO A 154 -13.61 -2.92 1.50
C PRO A 154 -13.74 -4.34 2.07
N PHE A 155 -12.86 -4.72 3.00
CA PHE A 155 -12.79 -6.05 3.60
C PHE A 155 -12.51 -5.98 5.11
N SER A 156 -12.76 -7.08 5.82
CA SER A 156 -12.47 -7.19 7.25
C SER A 156 -10.98 -7.41 7.47
N MET A 157 -10.34 -6.55 8.27
CA MET A 157 -8.95 -6.70 8.70
C MET A 157 -8.88 -7.67 9.88
N GLU A 158 -8.10 -8.73 9.74
CA GLU A 158 -7.99 -9.81 10.74
C GLU A 158 -6.53 -10.30 10.84
N ASN A 159 -6.20 -10.95 11.95
CA ASN A 159 -4.88 -11.58 12.11
C ASN A 159 -4.68 -12.71 11.09
N GLY A 160 -3.46 -12.84 10.57
CA GLY A 160 -3.11 -13.83 9.54
C GLY A 160 -3.35 -13.35 8.11
N LEU A 161 -3.96 -12.18 7.91
CA LEU A 161 -4.17 -11.63 6.58
C LEU A 161 -2.86 -11.02 6.05
N LYS A 162 -2.40 -11.49 4.88
CA LYS A 162 -1.32 -10.83 4.15
C LYS A 162 -1.86 -9.63 3.37
N VAL A 163 -1.27 -8.47 3.58
CA VAL A 163 -1.71 -7.20 3.00
C VAL A 163 -0.55 -6.39 2.44
N LEU A 164 -0.87 -5.57 1.45
CA LEU A 164 -0.10 -4.42 1.04
C LEU A 164 -0.70 -3.18 1.75
N ALA A 165 0.07 -2.56 2.64
CA ALA A 165 -0.34 -1.36 3.36
C ALA A 165 0.40 -0.14 2.79
N ARG A 166 -0.35 0.86 2.32
CA ARG A 166 0.18 2.15 1.86
C ARG A 166 0.17 3.16 2.99
N GLY A 167 1.23 3.92 3.16
CA GLY A 167 1.27 4.97 4.16
C GLY A 167 2.60 5.69 4.26
N ARG A 168 2.71 6.55 5.27
CA ARG A 168 3.94 7.27 5.61
C ARG A 168 4.60 6.66 6.84
N LEU A 169 5.93 6.66 6.87
CA LEU A 169 6.70 6.20 8.01
C LEU A 169 7.04 7.38 8.92
N SER A 170 6.79 7.25 10.23
CA SER A 170 7.13 8.29 11.20
C SER A 170 7.31 7.69 12.61
N LEU A 171 7.67 8.52 13.59
CA LEU A 171 7.81 8.11 14.99
C LEU A 171 6.62 8.62 15.81
N TYR A 172 6.14 7.79 16.74
CA TYR A 172 5.15 8.23 17.71
C TYR A 172 5.80 9.12 18.77
N GLU A 173 5.43 10.39 18.85
CA GLU A 173 6.09 11.39 19.70
C GLU A 173 6.18 11.02 21.18
N GLY A 174 5.18 10.28 21.69
CA GLY A 174 5.11 9.91 23.11
C GLY A 174 6.10 8.82 23.54
N SER A 175 6.56 7.96 22.62
CA SER A 175 7.45 6.83 22.93
C SER A 175 8.67 6.71 22.00
N GLY A 176 8.73 7.48 20.91
CA GLY A 176 9.75 7.34 19.88
C GLY A 176 9.63 6.05 19.06
N ASP A 177 8.52 5.32 19.17
CA ASP A 177 8.30 4.08 18.43
C ASP A 177 8.13 4.35 16.92
N LEU A 178 8.82 3.59 16.07
CA LEU A 178 8.60 3.60 14.63
C LEU A 178 7.20 3.06 14.29
N GLN A 179 6.44 3.82 13.51
CA GLN A 179 5.09 3.46 13.09
C GLN A 179 4.82 3.82 11.62
N LEU A 180 4.13 2.91 10.94
CA LEU A 180 3.51 3.17 9.65
C LEU A 180 2.11 3.76 9.84
N TYR A 181 1.91 4.99 9.38
CA TYR A 181 0.60 5.64 9.36
C TYR A 181 -0.10 5.29 8.05
N VAL A 182 -0.95 4.27 8.11
CA VAL A 182 -1.58 3.64 6.95
C VAL A 182 -2.75 4.45 6.45
N THR A 183 -2.80 4.66 5.14
CA THR A 183 -3.85 5.42 4.44
C THR A 183 -4.70 4.54 3.51
N ALA A 184 -4.16 3.41 3.04
CA ALA A 184 -4.86 2.39 2.28
C ALA A 184 -4.31 0.99 2.58
N VAL A 185 -5.16 -0.03 2.45
CA VAL A 185 -4.77 -1.43 2.60
C VAL A 185 -5.41 -2.24 1.48
N GLU A 186 -4.60 -3.08 0.85
CA GLU A 186 -5.03 -4.04 -0.16
C GLU A 186 -4.62 -5.45 0.28
N PRO A 187 -5.40 -6.49 0.00
CA PRO A 187 -4.94 -7.84 0.29
C PRO A 187 -3.79 -8.20 -0.68
N SER A 188 -2.70 -8.73 -0.15
CA SER A 188 -1.54 -9.14 -0.94
C SER A 188 -1.87 -10.39 -1.75
N GLY A 189 -1.41 -10.47 -3.00
CA GLY A 189 -1.97 -11.29 -4.09
C GLY A 189 -2.33 -12.75 -3.76
N LEU A 190 -1.52 -13.47 -2.98
CA LEU A 190 -1.85 -14.83 -2.56
C LEU A 190 -3.01 -14.91 -1.56
N GLY A 191 -3.14 -13.93 -0.65
CA GLY A 191 -4.21 -13.88 0.35
C GLY A 191 -5.57 -13.51 -0.24
N ALA A 192 -5.61 -12.59 -1.21
CA ALA A 192 -6.84 -12.23 -1.93
C ALA A 192 -7.39 -13.44 -2.69
N LEU A 193 -6.54 -14.11 -3.47
CA LEU A 193 -6.92 -15.28 -4.26
C LEU A 193 -7.28 -16.46 -3.35
N GLN A 194 -6.51 -16.71 -2.28
CA GLN A 194 -6.86 -17.76 -1.32
C GLN A 194 -8.18 -17.48 -0.61
N MET A 195 -8.46 -16.23 -0.23
CA MET A 195 -9.73 -15.86 0.40
C MET A 195 -10.90 -16.02 -0.59
N ALA A 196 -10.75 -15.55 -1.82
CA ALA A 196 -11.74 -15.73 -2.87
C ALA A 196 -11.99 -17.22 -3.16
N PHE A 197 -10.94 -18.05 -3.10
CA PHE A 197 -11.04 -19.50 -3.31
C PHE A 197 -11.83 -20.16 -2.20
N GLU A 198 -11.52 -19.86 -0.94
CA GLU A 198 -12.27 -20.39 0.20
C GLU A 198 -13.73 -19.94 0.19
N GLN A 199 -14.02 -18.71 -0.22
CA GLN A 199 -15.40 -18.22 -0.37
C GLN A 199 -16.15 -18.92 -1.50
N ALA A 200 -15.53 -19.11 -2.67
CA ALA A 200 -16.13 -19.82 -3.80
C ALA A 200 -16.37 -21.30 -3.43
N LYS A 201 -15.38 -21.96 -2.84
CA LYS A 201 -15.47 -23.34 -2.36
C LYS A 201 -16.63 -23.53 -1.38
N ARG A 202 -16.76 -22.65 -0.37
CA ARG A 202 -17.88 -22.71 0.59
C ARG A 202 -19.24 -22.59 -0.10
N ARG A 203 -19.39 -21.68 -1.07
CA ARG A 203 -20.63 -21.51 -1.85
C ARG A 203 -20.95 -22.74 -2.68
N LEU A 204 -19.99 -23.23 -3.48
CA LEU A 204 -20.17 -24.43 -4.30
C LEU A 204 -20.45 -25.70 -3.47
N MET A 205 -19.87 -25.80 -2.27
CA MET A 205 -20.19 -26.88 -1.32
C MET A 205 -21.60 -26.76 -0.77
N ALA A 206 -22.05 -25.54 -0.43
CA ALA A 206 -23.43 -25.30 0.03
C ALA A 206 -24.47 -25.60 -1.05
N GLU A 207 -24.13 -25.36 -2.32
CA GLU A 207 -24.96 -25.72 -3.49
C GLU A 207 -24.90 -27.22 -3.83
N GLY A 208 -24.05 -28.00 -3.15
CA GLY A 208 -23.87 -29.43 -3.41
C GLY A 208 -23.15 -29.75 -4.73
N LEU A 209 -22.61 -28.76 -5.42
CA LEU A 209 -21.97 -28.95 -6.73
C LEU A 209 -20.70 -29.82 -6.64
N THR A 210 -20.02 -29.78 -5.50
CA THR A 210 -18.79 -30.55 -5.23
C THR A 210 -19.03 -31.84 -4.46
N ASP A 211 -20.28 -32.28 -4.29
CA ASP A 211 -20.60 -33.53 -3.58
C ASP A 211 -19.90 -34.73 -4.26
N PRO A 212 -19.13 -35.56 -3.52
CA PRO A 212 -18.54 -36.79 -4.04
C PRO A 212 -19.53 -37.69 -4.79
N ALA A 213 -20.81 -37.72 -4.38
CA ALA A 213 -21.85 -38.50 -5.04
C ALA A 213 -22.18 -38.04 -6.47
N ARG A 214 -21.85 -36.78 -6.83
CA ARG A 214 -22.02 -36.27 -8.21
C ARG A 214 -20.85 -36.65 -9.13
N LYS A 215 -19.74 -37.16 -8.59
CA LYS A 215 -18.58 -37.52 -9.40
C LYS A 215 -18.89 -38.74 -10.25
N ARG A 216 -18.74 -38.59 -11.56
CA ARG A 216 -18.89 -39.69 -12.53
C ARG A 216 -17.60 -40.51 -12.56
N PRO A 217 -17.69 -41.85 -12.56
CA PRO A 217 -16.51 -42.69 -12.74
C PRO A 217 -15.91 -42.46 -14.13
N LEU A 218 -14.58 -42.42 -14.21
CA LEU A 218 -13.89 -42.32 -15.49
C LEU A 218 -13.84 -43.69 -16.16
N PRO A 219 -14.08 -43.78 -17.49
CA PRO A 219 -13.90 -45.02 -18.22
C PRO A 219 -12.43 -45.46 -18.16
N PRO A 220 -12.13 -46.75 -17.95
CA PRO A 220 -10.76 -47.24 -17.86
C PRO A 220 -10.01 -47.13 -19.20
N PHE A 221 -10.75 -47.22 -20.32
CA PHE A 221 -10.20 -47.16 -21.68
C PHE A 221 -11.09 -46.28 -22.56
N PRO A 222 -10.99 -44.94 -22.47
CA PRO A 222 -11.75 -44.06 -23.34
C PRO A 222 -11.30 -44.25 -24.80
N GLY A 223 -12.23 -44.30 -25.75
CA GLY A 223 -11.94 -44.30 -27.18
C GLY A 223 -11.65 -42.90 -27.73
N ARG A 224 -12.24 -41.86 -27.13
CA ARG A 224 -12.01 -40.47 -27.54
C ARG A 224 -11.98 -39.50 -26.35
N VAL A 225 -10.95 -38.66 -26.31
CA VAL A 225 -10.67 -37.69 -25.25
C VAL A 225 -10.62 -36.27 -25.81
N GLY A 226 -11.42 -35.36 -25.23
CA GLY A 226 -11.33 -33.93 -25.50
C GLY A 226 -10.23 -33.29 -24.67
N VAL A 227 -9.41 -32.42 -25.24
CA VAL A 227 -8.34 -31.71 -24.53
C VAL A 227 -8.55 -30.20 -24.69
N VAL A 228 -8.83 -29.51 -23.60
CA VAL A 228 -8.95 -28.06 -23.54
C VAL A 228 -7.64 -27.48 -23.01
N THR A 229 -6.92 -26.77 -23.87
CA THR A 229 -5.62 -26.16 -23.56
C THR A 229 -5.23 -25.10 -24.59
N SER A 230 -4.09 -24.41 -24.38
CA SER A 230 -3.51 -23.51 -25.39
C SER A 230 -2.76 -24.30 -26.46
N LEU A 231 -2.89 -23.91 -27.73
CA LEU A 231 -2.14 -24.51 -28.85
C LEU A 231 -0.64 -24.23 -28.78
N GLU A 232 -0.26 -23.07 -28.24
CA GLU A 232 1.12 -22.62 -28.16
C GLU A 232 1.83 -23.15 -26.91
N GLY A 233 1.07 -23.57 -25.90
CA GLY A 233 1.58 -24.01 -24.60
C GLY A 233 2.29 -25.36 -24.62
N ALA A 234 3.29 -25.52 -23.75
CA ALA A 234 4.04 -26.77 -23.59
C ALA A 234 3.15 -27.95 -23.16
N ALA A 235 2.08 -27.71 -22.39
CA ALA A 235 1.20 -28.78 -21.90
C ALA A 235 0.59 -29.65 -22.99
N LEU A 236 0.21 -29.08 -24.14
CA LEU A 236 -0.31 -29.89 -25.24
C LEU A 236 0.78 -30.83 -25.79
N ARG A 237 2.01 -30.32 -25.91
CA ARG A 237 3.15 -31.11 -26.39
C ARG A 237 3.50 -32.21 -25.40
N ASP A 238 3.52 -31.89 -24.11
CA ASP A 238 3.80 -32.85 -23.04
C ASP A 238 2.72 -33.93 -22.97
N PHE A 239 1.45 -33.53 -23.04
CA PHE A 239 0.32 -34.47 -23.08
C PHE A 239 0.46 -35.44 -24.26
N LEU A 240 0.63 -34.93 -25.48
CA LEU A 240 0.79 -35.75 -26.68
C LEU A 240 2.07 -36.63 -26.64
N SER A 241 3.16 -36.13 -26.06
CA SER A 241 4.40 -36.89 -25.86
C SER A 241 4.19 -38.08 -24.93
N VAL A 242 3.48 -37.88 -23.81
CA VAL A 242 3.13 -38.95 -22.88
C VAL A 242 2.24 -40.00 -23.56
N LEU A 243 1.26 -39.58 -24.37
CA LEU A 243 0.39 -40.51 -25.10
C LEU A 243 1.17 -41.37 -26.10
N ARG A 244 2.07 -40.78 -26.87
CA ARG A 244 2.93 -41.52 -27.81
C ARG A 244 3.82 -42.52 -27.08
N ARG A 245 4.46 -42.10 -25.99
CA ARG A 245 5.33 -42.96 -25.18
C ARG A 245 4.57 -44.14 -24.57
N ARG A 246 3.33 -43.92 -24.12
CA ARG A 246 2.48 -44.96 -23.52
C ARG A 246 1.69 -45.80 -24.54
N ARG A 247 1.83 -45.52 -25.85
CA ARG A 247 1.06 -46.18 -26.93
C ARG A 247 -0.45 -46.14 -26.65
N ALA A 248 -0.94 -45.00 -26.17
CA ALA A 248 -2.36 -44.82 -25.88
C ALA A 248 -3.20 -44.95 -27.16
N ALA A 249 -4.28 -45.73 -27.10
CA ALA A 249 -5.11 -46.09 -28.25
C ALA A 249 -6.42 -45.30 -28.31
N PHE A 250 -6.35 -43.98 -28.09
CA PHE A 250 -7.54 -43.12 -28.11
C PHE A 250 -7.36 -41.86 -28.95
N GLU A 251 -8.46 -41.41 -29.56
CA GLU A 251 -8.49 -40.21 -30.38
C GLU A 251 -8.45 -38.95 -29.50
N VAL A 252 -7.59 -38.00 -29.82
CA VAL A 252 -7.47 -36.73 -29.11
C VAL A 252 -8.15 -35.61 -29.91
N VAL A 253 -9.13 -34.96 -29.31
CA VAL A 253 -9.80 -33.79 -29.89
C VAL A 253 -9.38 -32.54 -29.12
N VAL A 254 -8.53 -31.71 -29.73
CA VAL A 254 -8.06 -30.46 -29.11
C VAL A 254 -9.09 -29.35 -29.30
N ALA A 255 -9.45 -28.68 -28.21
CA ALA A 255 -10.25 -27.46 -28.20
C ALA A 255 -9.40 -26.29 -27.65
N PRO A 256 -8.92 -25.40 -28.53
CA PRO A 256 -8.09 -24.27 -28.12
C PRO A 256 -8.81 -23.34 -27.15
N ALA A 257 -8.10 -22.95 -26.09
CA ALA A 257 -8.56 -21.97 -25.12
C ALA A 257 -7.38 -21.14 -24.59
N LEU A 258 -7.68 -19.90 -24.17
CA LEU A 258 -6.78 -19.14 -23.31
C LEU A 258 -6.74 -19.79 -21.94
N VAL A 259 -5.54 -20.07 -21.44
CA VAL A 259 -5.31 -20.77 -20.16
C VAL A 259 -4.73 -19.86 -19.08
N GLN A 260 -4.52 -18.58 -19.38
CA GLN A 260 -4.01 -17.55 -18.47
C GLN A 260 -4.49 -16.16 -18.90
N GLY A 261 -4.43 -15.20 -17.98
CA GLY A 261 -4.89 -13.82 -18.18
C GLY A 261 -6.39 -13.64 -18.01
N ALA A 262 -6.83 -12.38 -17.98
CA ALA A 262 -8.21 -12.00 -17.64
C ALA A 262 -9.29 -12.61 -18.57
N GLY A 263 -8.95 -12.91 -19.83
CA GLY A 263 -9.86 -13.54 -20.80
C GLY A 263 -9.96 -15.07 -20.71
N ALA A 264 -9.13 -15.72 -19.88
CA ALA A 264 -9.07 -17.17 -19.81
C ALA A 264 -10.37 -17.84 -19.34
N PRO A 265 -11.05 -17.40 -18.27
CA PRO A 265 -12.28 -18.06 -17.80
C PRO A 265 -13.35 -18.18 -18.88
N GLN A 266 -13.64 -17.10 -19.61
CA GLN A 266 -14.62 -17.11 -20.68
C GLN A 266 -14.19 -18.00 -21.85
N SER A 267 -12.89 -18.00 -22.18
CA SER A 267 -12.33 -18.85 -23.23
C SER A 267 -12.45 -20.34 -22.89
N LEU A 268 -12.09 -20.72 -21.66
CA LEU A 268 -12.20 -22.09 -21.14
C LEU A 268 -13.65 -22.58 -21.16
N ARG A 269 -14.61 -21.77 -20.67
CA ARG A 269 -16.04 -22.11 -20.68
C ARG A 269 -16.56 -22.37 -22.10
N ARG A 270 -16.18 -21.53 -23.07
CA ARG A 270 -16.56 -21.71 -24.48
C ARG A 270 -15.96 -22.98 -25.07
N ALA A 271 -14.70 -23.29 -24.75
CA ALA A 271 -14.03 -24.50 -25.23
C ALA A 271 -14.64 -25.78 -24.63
N LEU A 272 -14.92 -25.80 -23.32
CA LEU A 272 -15.61 -26.90 -22.66
C LEU A 272 -17.00 -27.14 -23.25
N ALA A 273 -17.80 -26.09 -23.44
CA ALA A 273 -19.11 -26.21 -24.09
C ALA A 273 -19.04 -26.70 -25.54
N ARG A 274 -17.94 -26.42 -26.26
CA ARG A 274 -17.71 -26.93 -27.61
C ARG A 274 -17.37 -28.43 -27.58
N VAL A 275 -16.51 -28.85 -26.66
CA VAL A 275 -16.13 -30.26 -26.48
C VAL A 275 -17.33 -31.09 -26.02
N ALA A 276 -18.09 -30.60 -25.05
CA ALA A 276 -19.25 -31.31 -24.50
C ALA A 276 -20.37 -31.56 -25.53
N ARG A 277 -20.50 -30.69 -26.55
CA ARG A 277 -21.46 -30.87 -27.65
C ARG A 277 -20.99 -31.82 -28.74
N ARG A 278 -19.73 -32.24 -28.73
CA ARG A 278 -19.17 -33.11 -29.76
C ARG A 278 -19.51 -34.57 -29.43
N PRO A 279 -20.15 -35.31 -30.34
CA PRO A 279 -20.52 -36.69 -30.08
C PRO A 279 -19.29 -37.59 -29.91
N GLY A 280 -19.41 -38.55 -28.99
CA GLY A 280 -18.40 -39.57 -28.72
C GLY A 280 -17.24 -39.14 -27.83
N ILE A 281 -17.23 -37.91 -27.27
CA ILE A 281 -16.24 -37.55 -26.24
C ILE A 281 -16.61 -38.23 -24.92
N GLU A 282 -15.73 -39.07 -24.40
CA GLU A 282 -15.96 -39.81 -23.14
C GLU A 282 -15.28 -39.15 -21.94
N VAL A 283 -14.14 -38.51 -22.17
CA VAL A 283 -13.35 -37.82 -21.14
C VAL A 283 -12.91 -36.47 -21.66
N VAL A 284 -12.92 -35.45 -20.80
CA VAL A 284 -12.35 -34.14 -21.09
C VAL A 284 -11.19 -33.85 -20.15
N VAL A 285 -10.04 -33.53 -20.72
CA VAL A 285 -8.84 -33.09 -20.01
C VAL A 285 -8.74 -31.58 -20.16
N LEU A 286 -8.85 -30.87 -19.04
CA LEU A 286 -8.58 -29.45 -18.96
C LEU A 286 -7.16 -29.28 -18.41
N THR A 287 -6.26 -28.68 -19.17
CA THR A 287 -4.84 -28.63 -18.80
C THR A 287 -4.12 -27.36 -19.25
N ARG A 288 -3.06 -27.02 -18.52
CA ARG A 288 -2.14 -25.91 -18.75
C ARG A 288 -0.72 -26.40 -18.42
N GLY A 289 0.30 -25.77 -19.01
CA GLY A 289 1.69 -25.97 -18.62
C GLY A 289 2.01 -25.37 -17.24
N GLY A 290 3.29 -25.34 -16.88
CA GLY A 290 3.76 -24.68 -15.65
C GLY A 290 3.38 -23.18 -15.58
N GLY A 291 3.40 -22.63 -14.37
CA GLY A 291 3.13 -21.22 -14.11
C GLY A 291 2.90 -20.89 -12.63
N SER A 292 2.73 -19.60 -12.31
CA SER A 292 2.47 -19.18 -10.92
C SER A 292 1.06 -19.58 -10.47
N MET A 293 0.82 -19.52 -9.15
CA MET A 293 -0.51 -19.74 -8.57
C MET A 293 -1.52 -18.71 -9.09
N GLU A 294 -1.08 -17.48 -9.37
CA GLU A 294 -1.94 -16.42 -9.93
C GLU A 294 -2.43 -16.79 -11.32
N ASP A 295 -1.58 -17.41 -12.13
CA ASP A 295 -1.98 -17.83 -13.46
C ASP A 295 -2.96 -19.02 -13.44
N LEU A 296 -2.94 -19.86 -12.39
CA LEU A 296 -3.90 -20.96 -12.20
C LEU A 296 -5.28 -20.45 -11.75
N TRP A 297 -5.37 -19.17 -11.36
CA TRP A 297 -6.62 -18.59 -10.87
C TRP A 297 -7.78 -18.68 -11.87
N ALA A 298 -7.47 -18.62 -13.18
CA ALA A 298 -8.48 -18.71 -14.22
C ALA A 298 -9.32 -20.00 -14.18
N PHE A 299 -8.81 -21.07 -13.55
CA PHE A 299 -9.50 -22.35 -13.39
C PHE A 299 -10.43 -22.38 -12.18
N ASN A 300 -10.37 -21.38 -11.30
CA ASN A 300 -11.24 -21.23 -10.13
C ASN A 300 -12.48 -20.36 -10.41
N ASP A 301 -12.74 -19.99 -11.67
CA ASP A 301 -13.95 -19.28 -12.05
C ASP A 301 -15.18 -20.15 -11.77
N GLU A 302 -16.13 -19.63 -10.99
CA GLU A 302 -17.36 -20.35 -10.60
C GLU A 302 -18.18 -20.80 -11.81
N GLY A 303 -18.08 -20.11 -12.96
CA GLY A 303 -18.75 -20.51 -14.18
C GLY A 303 -18.19 -21.78 -14.85
N LEU A 304 -17.13 -22.37 -14.31
CA LEU A 304 -16.57 -23.67 -14.69
C LEU A 304 -17.07 -24.85 -13.82
N ALA A 305 -17.70 -24.58 -12.67
CA ALA A 305 -18.27 -25.60 -11.77
C ALA A 305 -19.60 -26.16 -12.29
#